data_AF-F0S4X7-F1
#
_entry.id   AF-F0S4X7-F1
#
_cell.length_a   1.000
_cell.length_b   1.000
_cell.length_c   1.000
_cell.angle_alpha   90.00
_cell.angle_beta   90.00
_cell.angle_gamma   90.00
#
_symmetry.space_group_name_H-M   'P 1'
#
loop_
_entity.id
_entity.type
_entity.pdbx_description
1 polymer ?
#
loop_
_entity_poly.entity_id
_entity_poly.type
_entity_poly.pdbx_seq_one_letter_code
_entity_poly.pdbx_strand_id
1 'polypeptide(L)'
;MNIKKYLSGSLLIITFLIPIIVFSACKKNTSAKEEPVIKYAEKIEIRVSNEMPRIGESVSFIPIYSDKADRIVWSVDNINVPANTEGAIEYVFKDEKEHVFKVTCSAGSNTFSSTKKIKASLDNVLVNKDLIPAGGNLIFCSNWESFASAVAVAKAGDVIQLKNGTYTGSLTIANSGAEAKPIVIVPETRGGVILQGDSKWNINGKYITVDGFYFSKGTSTHPISFGQSSSFCRFINSAIVGWNLGGGDTRLVTIRGTKNEVGNCVLRQKNTAGMMLEVVRETSARNDHLIHHVYFGYFKDPGSGNGFETVRISTSGQSLSSSYTTLENCVFERCDGEAEIVSSKCGHNTYRNNTFLNSDGALTLRHGHDCLVEGNFFINTKGTPSSRCNGIRVIGERHTVRNNYFYNLPSGAQAIQVEYGNEVPHDLNQYDQVKDALIEYNTVYNCDKGIRLGASRNTGQTPPKTLPPGGVFKNNLIVSSAGSGNSMEIEGEIITGNLFSYTDNVVAGKNKIVPAILPSGLQYITSVAMKADGTGIYRPTDSNIKSGVQQTANFKPLNIVDIVPEWVKLKIDSGDREFSGEPW
;
A
#
# COMPACT_ATOMS: atom_id res chain seq x y z
N MET A 1 -14.70 -20.25 33.99
CA MET A 1 -13.72 -21.30 33.61
C MET A 1 -14.40 -22.66 33.73
N ASN A 2 -14.29 -23.52 32.71
CA ASN A 2 -14.59 -24.95 32.80
C ASN A 2 -13.31 -25.68 32.39
N ILE A 3 -12.75 -26.51 33.27
CA ILE A 3 -11.46 -27.19 33.06
C ILE A 3 -11.74 -28.52 32.36
N LYS A 4 -11.34 -28.68 31.10
CA LYS A 4 -11.30 -30.01 30.47
C LYS A 4 -9.91 -30.62 30.67
N LYS A 5 -9.85 -31.65 31.51
CA LYS A 5 -8.66 -32.45 31.79
C LYS A 5 -8.48 -33.48 30.68
N TYR A 6 -7.37 -33.43 29.94
CA TYR A 6 -6.91 -34.56 29.14
C TYR A 6 -5.72 -35.20 29.86
N LEU A 7 -5.88 -36.46 30.28
CA LEU A 7 -4.80 -37.27 30.83
C LEU A 7 -4.35 -38.26 29.76
N SER A 8 -3.14 -38.05 29.24
CA SER A 8 -2.40 -39.03 28.44
C SER A 8 -0.92 -38.76 28.66
N GLY A 9 -0.24 -39.64 29.41
CA GLY A 9 1.23 -39.81 29.47
C GLY A 9 2.07 -38.56 29.72
N SER A 10 2.69 -38.46 30.90
CA SER A 10 3.81 -37.55 31.27
C SER A 10 3.64 -36.04 30.99
N LEU A 11 2.50 -35.59 30.48
CA LEU A 11 2.27 -34.23 30.02
C LEU A 11 0.90 -33.77 30.48
N LEU A 12 0.86 -32.68 31.27
CA LEU A 12 -0.37 -31.96 31.59
C LEU A 12 -0.37 -30.65 30.82
N ILE A 13 -1.27 -30.55 29.84
CA ILE A 13 -1.53 -29.30 29.13
C ILE A 13 -2.73 -28.66 29.80
N ILE A 14 -2.52 -27.52 30.46
CA ILE A 14 -3.61 -26.68 30.99
C ILE A 14 -3.68 -25.44 30.12
N THR A 15 -4.83 -25.24 29.47
CA THR A 15 -5.11 -24.05 28.67
C THR A 15 -5.95 -23.07 29.49
N PHE A 16 -5.46 -21.85 29.69
CA PHE A 16 -6.24 -20.76 30.28
C PHE A 16 -6.62 -19.72 29.23
N LEU A 17 -7.84 -19.21 29.31
CA LEU A 17 -8.24 -17.93 28.74
C LEU A 17 -8.13 -16.90 29.86
N ILE A 18 -7.18 -15.98 29.78
CA ILE A 18 -7.03 -14.90 30.77
C ILE A 18 -7.52 -13.59 30.15
N PRO A 19 -8.52 -12.90 30.73
CA PRO A 19 -8.92 -11.58 30.28
C PRO A 19 -7.82 -10.56 30.60
N ILE A 20 -7.32 -9.84 29.59
CA ILE A 20 -6.46 -8.67 29.81
C ILE A 20 -7.38 -7.45 29.92
N ILE A 21 -7.51 -6.93 31.13
CA ILE A 21 -8.15 -5.63 31.37
C ILE A 21 -7.08 -4.56 31.14
N VAL A 22 -7.15 -3.86 30.00
CA VAL A 22 -6.27 -2.73 29.72
C VAL A 22 -6.89 -1.49 30.34
N PHE A 23 -6.26 -0.95 31.38
CA PHE A 23 -6.59 0.40 31.84
C PHE A 23 -5.92 1.41 30.91
N SER A 24 -6.71 2.15 30.13
CA SER A 24 -6.24 3.35 29.44
C SER A 24 -5.69 4.31 30.49
N ALA A 25 -4.53 4.92 30.21
CA ALA A 25 -3.91 5.87 31.12
C ALA A 25 -4.88 7.05 31.37
N CYS A 26 -5.41 7.13 32.59
CA CYS A 26 -6.13 8.31 33.05
C CYS A 26 -5.21 9.53 32.89
N LYS A 27 -5.52 10.41 31.93
CA LYS A 27 -5.03 11.79 31.96
C LYS A 27 -5.48 12.38 33.30
N LYS A 28 -4.52 12.79 34.14
CA LYS A 28 -4.82 13.70 35.24
C LYS A 28 -5.54 14.92 34.64
N ASN A 29 -6.79 15.14 35.01
CA ASN A 29 -7.67 16.28 34.67
C ASN A 29 -8.69 16.16 33.53
N THR A 30 -9.48 15.08 33.45
CA THR A 30 -10.85 15.19 32.89
C THR A 30 -11.83 14.28 33.62
N SER A 31 -12.99 14.82 34.00
CA SER A 31 -14.06 14.20 34.79
C SER A 31 -14.93 13.17 34.03
N ALA A 32 -14.40 12.53 32.98
CA ALA A 32 -15.09 11.48 32.24
C ALA A 32 -14.47 10.11 32.57
N LYS A 33 -15.24 9.23 33.21
CA LYS A 33 -14.88 7.81 33.38
C LYS A 33 -15.08 7.11 32.02
N GLU A 34 -14.00 6.76 31.34
CA GLU A 34 -14.05 5.76 30.26
C GLU A 34 -13.99 4.35 30.89
N GLU A 35 -14.87 3.45 30.47
CA GLU A 35 -14.82 2.04 30.85
C GLU A 35 -13.64 1.34 30.15
N PRO A 36 -12.91 0.45 30.85
CA PRO A 36 -11.75 -0.24 30.28
C PRO A 36 -12.15 -1.21 29.17
N VAL A 37 -11.38 -1.20 28.08
CA VAL A 37 -11.53 -2.15 26.97
C VAL A 37 -10.81 -3.46 27.33
N ILE A 38 -11.55 -4.56 27.37
CA ILE A 38 -11.01 -5.90 27.64
C ILE A 38 -10.52 -6.49 26.32
N LYS A 39 -9.23 -6.84 26.23
CA LYS A 39 -8.68 -7.67 25.14
C LYS A 39 -8.35 -9.05 25.70
N TYR A 40 -8.60 -10.11 24.93
CA TYR A 40 -8.29 -11.48 25.34
C TYR A 40 -6.98 -11.93 24.67
N ALA A 41 -6.08 -12.57 25.44
CA ALA A 41 -5.03 -13.41 24.88
C ALA A 41 -5.56 -14.85 24.86
N GLU A 42 -5.43 -15.54 23.72
CA GLU A 42 -6.17 -16.78 23.50
C GLU A 42 -5.42 -18.07 23.86
N LYS A 43 -4.12 -18.04 24.21
CA LYS A 43 -3.46 -19.29 24.64
C LYS A 43 -2.19 -19.12 25.48
N ILE A 44 -2.12 -19.85 26.59
CA ILE A 44 -0.87 -20.14 27.32
C ILE A 44 -0.75 -21.67 27.45
N GLU A 45 0.39 -22.23 27.05
CA GLU A 45 0.69 -23.66 27.17
C GLU A 45 1.70 -23.89 28.29
N ILE A 46 1.35 -24.73 29.28
CA ILE A 46 2.23 -25.11 30.39
C ILE A 46 2.69 -26.54 30.15
N ARG A 47 4.00 -26.80 30.23
CA ARG A 47 4.57 -28.16 30.21
C ARG A 47 5.32 -28.42 31.52
N VAL A 48 5.02 -29.56 32.15
CA VAL A 48 5.70 -30.03 33.37
C VAL A 48 6.38 -31.34 33.03
N SER A 49 7.70 -31.41 33.23
CA SER A 49 8.48 -32.65 33.07
C SER A 49 8.75 -33.29 34.43
N ASN A 50 8.43 -34.59 34.54
CA ASN A 50 8.58 -35.53 35.67
C ASN A 50 7.30 -35.83 36.47
N GLU A 51 7.21 -37.08 36.93
CA GLU A 51 6.03 -37.70 37.57
C GLU A 51 5.45 -36.84 38.70
N MET A 52 4.15 -36.57 38.64
CA MET A 52 3.49 -35.55 39.44
C MET A 52 3.40 -35.87 40.94
N PRO A 53 3.60 -34.88 41.82
CA PRO A 53 2.78 -34.69 42.99
C PRO A 53 1.65 -33.70 42.68
N ARG A 54 0.45 -33.95 43.25
CA ARG A 54 -0.80 -33.22 42.99
C ARG A 54 -0.62 -31.69 43.10
N ILE A 55 -0.95 -30.96 42.03
CA ILE A 55 -1.02 -29.50 42.04
C ILE A 55 -2.20 -29.08 42.93
N GLY A 56 -1.91 -28.35 44.01
CA GLY A 56 -2.92 -27.66 44.81
C GLY A 56 -3.57 -26.53 44.01
N GLU A 57 -4.87 -26.35 44.22
CA GLU A 57 -5.76 -25.52 43.42
C GLU A 57 -5.39 -24.03 43.47
N SER A 58 -4.67 -23.54 42.46
CA SER A 58 -4.61 -22.17 41.91
C SER A 58 -3.19 -21.63 41.71
N VAL A 59 -2.82 -21.42 40.44
CA VAL A 59 -1.70 -20.54 40.05
C VAL A 59 -2.32 -19.23 39.60
N SER A 60 -1.90 -18.11 40.18
CA SER A 60 -2.41 -16.79 39.81
C SER A 60 -1.34 -16.00 39.05
N PHE A 61 -1.71 -15.49 37.87
CA PHE A 61 -0.88 -14.59 37.09
C PHE A 61 -1.36 -13.17 37.33
N ILE A 62 -0.50 -12.30 37.84
CA ILE A 62 -0.84 -10.89 38.05
C ILE A 62 0.01 -10.06 37.07
N PRO A 63 -0.61 -9.34 36.11
CA PRO A 63 0.12 -8.39 35.30
C PRO A 63 0.55 -7.21 36.19
N ILE A 64 1.87 -6.98 36.31
CA ILE A 64 2.40 -5.79 36.97
C ILE A 64 2.83 -4.82 35.87
N TYR A 65 2.11 -3.71 35.74
CA TYR A 65 2.54 -2.60 34.89
C TYR A 65 3.66 -1.83 35.59
N SER A 66 4.80 -1.68 34.92
CA SER A 66 5.82 -0.70 35.31
C SER A 66 5.61 0.59 34.50
N ASP A 67 5.39 1.68 35.23
CA ASP A 67 5.04 3.03 34.78
C ASP A 67 6.12 3.78 33.98
N LYS A 68 7.28 3.16 33.69
CA LYS A 68 8.42 3.89 33.12
C LYS A 68 8.98 3.37 31.80
N ALA A 69 8.48 2.27 31.22
CA ALA A 69 9.06 1.76 29.97
C ALA A 69 8.20 0.74 29.21
N ASP A 70 6.89 0.95 28.97
CA ASP A 70 6.03 0.10 28.09
C ASP A 70 6.36 -1.40 28.11
N ARG A 71 6.59 -1.95 29.31
CA ARG A 71 7.03 -3.32 29.54
C ARG A 71 5.97 -4.01 30.36
N ILE A 72 5.40 -5.08 29.83
CA ILE A 72 4.57 -6.00 30.59
C ILE A 72 5.52 -6.85 31.44
N VAL A 73 5.46 -6.69 32.76
CA VAL A 73 6.18 -7.55 33.71
C VAL A 73 5.15 -8.52 34.29
N TRP A 74 5.40 -9.81 34.15
CA TRP A 74 4.56 -10.85 34.72
C TRP A 74 5.07 -11.19 36.13
N SER A 75 4.22 -11.17 37.16
CA SER A 75 4.49 -11.93 38.39
C SER A 75 3.77 -13.27 38.33
N VAL A 76 4.45 -14.30 38.82
CA VAL A 76 3.85 -15.60 39.07
C VAL A 76 3.81 -15.77 40.59
N ASP A 77 2.60 -15.75 41.15
CA ASP A 77 2.38 -15.89 42.58
C ASP A 77 1.71 -17.24 42.89
N ASN A 78 1.96 -17.76 44.09
CA ASN A 78 1.40 -19.03 44.61
C ASN A 78 1.78 -20.31 43.84
N ILE A 79 3.05 -20.44 43.41
CA ILE A 79 3.56 -21.76 43.01
C ILE A 79 3.73 -22.62 44.27
N ASN A 80 2.78 -23.51 44.52
CA ASN A 80 2.84 -24.43 45.66
C ASN A 80 3.66 -25.67 45.25
N VAL A 81 4.91 -25.76 45.71
CA VAL A 81 5.76 -26.94 45.52
C VAL A 81 5.50 -27.91 46.68
N PRO A 82 4.99 -29.13 46.43
CA PRO A 82 4.76 -30.11 47.49
C PRO A 82 6.04 -30.38 48.28
N ALA A 83 5.94 -30.45 49.61
CA ALA A 83 7.08 -30.59 50.53
C ALA A 83 7.96 -31.82 50.26
N ASN A 84 7.46 -32.80 49.50
CA ASN A 84 8.12 -34.07 49.20
C ASN A 84 8.70 -34.11 47.77
N THR A 85 8.86 -32.96 47.11
CA THR A 85 9.43 -32.88 45.77
C THR A 85 10.95 -33.03 45.85
N GLU A 86 11.49 -34.19 45.44
CA GLU A 86 12.92 -34.37 45.23
C GLU A 86 13.33 -33.73 43.89
N GLY A 87 14.17 -32.70 43.94
CA GLY A 87 14.72 -32.02 42.76
C GLY A 87 14.09 -30.66 42.46
N ALA A 88 14.56 -30.05 41.37
CA ALA A 88 14.06 -28.76 40.89
C ALA A 88 12.97 -28.98 39.82
N ILE A 89 11.81 -28.36 39.99
CA ILE A 89 10.76 -28.32 38.97
C ILE A 89 11.04 -27.12 38.06
N GLU A 90 11.17 -27.37 36.76
CA GLU A 90 11.27 -26.33 35.73
C GLU A 90 9.90 -26.11 35.08
N TYR A 91 9.38 -24.90 35.18
CA TYR A 91 8.20 -24.43 34.47
C TYR A 91 8.65 -23.73 33.18
N VAL A 92 8.18 -24.23 32.04
CA VAL A 92 8.46 -23.65 30.73
C VAL A 92 7.20 -23.01 30.18
N PHE A 93 7.27 -21.72 29.90
CA PHE A 93 6.20 -20.91 29.31
C PHE A 93 6.56 -20.56 27.88
N LYS A 94 5.56 -20.57 27.00
CA LYS A 94 5.74 -20.26 25.59
C LYS A 94 4.64 -19.31 25.12
N ASP A 95 5.00 -18.25 24.40
CA ASP A 95 4.02 -17.37 23.75
C ASP A 95 3.71 -17.80 22.30
N GLU A 96 2.75 -17.13 21.67
CA GLU A 96 2.32 -17.40 20.28
C GLU A 96 3.41 -17.12 19.23
N LYS A 97 4.48 -16.42 19.63
CA LYS A 97 5.68 -16.16 18.81
C LYS A 97 6.83 -17.09 19.16
N GLU A 98 6.55 -18.17 19.90
CA GLU A 98 7.50 -19.20 20.29
C GLU A 98 8.61 -18.73 21.27
N HIS A 99 8.46 -17.57 21.92
CA HIS A 99 9.39 -17.14 22.96
C HIS A 99 9.26 -18.04 24.18
N VAL A 100 10.40 -18.54 24.68
CA VAL A 100 10.46 -19.49 25.79
C VAL A 100 10.95 -18.80 27.06
N PHE A 101 10.16 -18.87 28.13
CA PHE A 101 10.53 -18.41 29.46
C PHE A 101 10.60 -19.61 30.42
N LYS A 102 11.65 -19.67 31.25
CA LYS A 102 11.87 -20.78 32.19
C LYS A 102 11.95 -20.28 33.62
N VAL A 103 11.22 -20.93 34.52
CA VAL A 103 11.27 -20.69 35.96
C VAL A 103 11.58 -22.00 36.67
N THR A 104 12.63 -22.03 37.47
CA THR A 104 13.06 -23.23 38.20
C THR A 104 12.78 -23.04 39.69
N CYS A 105 12.05 -23.98 40.31
CA CYS A 105 11.71 -23.97 41.74
C CYS A 105 12.26 -25.23 42.42
N SER A 106 12.77 -25.14 43.65
CA SER A 106 13.25 -26.28 44.46
C SER A 106 12.62 -26.26 45.85
N ALA A 107 12.45 -27.44 46.47
CA ALA A 107 11.84 -27.56 47.79
C ALA A 107 12.75 -26.97 48.89
N GLY A 108 12.21 -26.07 49.71
CA GLY A 108 12.91 -25.53 50.90
C GLY A 108 12.84 -24.01 51.12
N SER A 109 12.26 -23.24 50.20
CA SER A 109 12.16 -21.77 50.33
C SER A 109 10.71 -21.30 50.38
N ASN A 110 10.03 -21.54 51.50
CA ASN A 110 8.72 -20.96 51.78
C ASN A 110 8.87 -19.51 52.25
N THR A 111 9.22 -18.62 51.32
CA THR A 111 8.88 -17.20 51.20
C THR A 111 9.85 -16.59 50.20
N PHE A 112 9.39 -16.34 48.98
CA PHE A 112 10.10 -15.45 48.06
C PHE A 112 9.29 -14.16 47.92
N SER A 113 9.49 -13.21 48.83
CA SER A 113 9.48 -11.80 48.42
C SER A 113 10.86 -11.49 47.82
N SER A 114 11.12 -12.00 46.63
CA SER A 114 12.21 -11.47 45.83
C SER A 114 11.61 -10.96 44.54
N THR A 115 11.51 -9.65 44.43
CA THR A 115 11.76 -8.95 43.17
C THR A 115 13.19 -9.26 42.74
N LYS A 116 13.46 -10.51 42.34
CA LYS A 116 14.64 -10.82 41.57
C LYS A 116 14.33 -10.23 40.20
N LYS A 117 14.77 -8.99 39.99
CA LYS A 117 14.87 -8.40 38.66
C LYS A 117 15.78 -9.31 37.85
N ILE A 118 15.20 -10.32 37.21
CA ILE A 118 15.90 -11.03 36.16
C ILE A 118 16.01 -10.00 35.05
N LYS A 119 17.20 -9.41 34.93
CA LYS A 119 17.66 -8.79 33.69
C LYS A 119 17.71 -9.94 32.68
N ALA A 120 16.57 -10.27 32.09
CA ALA A 120 16.59 -10.91 30.78
C ALA A 120 17.13 -9.81 29.88
N SER A 121 18.41 -9.88 29.53
CA SER A 121 18.84 -9.18 28.35
C SER A 121 18.02 -9.77 27.21
N LEU A 122 17.33 -8.91 26.46
CA LEU A 122 16.94 -9.23 25.10
C LEU A 122 18.25 -9.28 24.28
N ASP A 123 19.12 -10.27 24.56
CA ASP A 123 20.34 -10.49 23.78
C ASP A 123 20.13 -11.51 22.66
N ASN A 124 18.90 -11.99 22.47
CA ASN A 124 18.53 -12.73 21.28
C ASN A 124 17.57 -11.90 20.44
N VAL A 125 18.18 -10.98 19.70
CA VAL A 125 17.64 -10.42 18.47
C VAL A 125 17.22 -11.58 17.57
N LEU A 126 15.96 -11.99 17.65
CA LEU A 126 15.43 -13.00 16.76
C LEU A 126 15.19 -12.34 15.42
N VAL A 127 16.16 -12.52 14.51
CA VAL A 127 15.96 -12.32 13.07
C VAL A 127 14.70 -13.08 12.68
N ASN A 128 13.85 -12.48 11.83
CA ASN A 128 12.86 -13.25 11.13
C ASN A 128 13.60 -14.28 10.26
N LYS A 129 13.70 -15.54 10.74
CA LYS A 129 14.47 -16.60 10.08
C LYS A 129 14.01 -16.86 8.65
N ASP A 130 12.77 -16.49 8.32
CA ASP A 130 12.20 -16.61 6.99
C ASP A 130 12.88 -15.68 5.97
N LEU A 131 13.66 -14.69 6.43
CA LEU A 131 14.43 -13.78 5.58
C LEU A 131 15.86 -14.27 5.29
N ILE A 132 16.30 -15.38 5.90
CA ILE A 132 17.64 -15.93 5.70
C ILE A 132 17.56 -17.05 4.65
N PRO A 133 18.11 -16.88 3.43
CA PRO A 133 18.16 -17.95 2.44
C PRO A 133 18.84 -19.19 3.00
N ALA A 134 18.43 -20.37 2.56
CA ALA A 134 19.06 -21.61 2.97
C ALA A 134 20.59 -21.59 2.66
N GLY A 135 21.41 -21.70 3.70
CA GLY A 135 22.87 -21.60 3.58
C GLY A 135 23.40 -20.18 3.35
N GLY A 136 22.63 -19.15 3.70
CA GLY A 136 23.07 -17.75 3.72
C GLY A 136 23.90 -17.40 4.96
N ASN A 137 24.75 -16.39 4.84
CA ASN A 137 25.60 -15.92 5.95
C ASN A 137 24.96 -14.71 6.63
N LEU A 138 24.66 -14.80 7.91
CA LEU A 138 24.15 -13.67 8.69
C LEU A 138 25.31 -12.83 9.22
N ILE A 139 25.32 -11.54 8.87
CA ILE A 139 26.32 -10.55 9.28
C ILE A 139 25.63 -9.50 10.15
N PHE A 140 25.97 -9.49 11.44
CA PHE A 140 25.45 -8.51 12.39
C PHE A 140 26.32 -7.26 12.42
N CYS A 141 25.71 -6.10 12.24
CA CYS A 141 26.38 -4.80 12.24
C CYS A 141 25.83 -3.94 13.37
N SER A 142 26.68 -3.63 14.36
CA SER A 142 26.28 -2.86 15.55
C SER A 142 26.20 -1.35 15.33
N ASN A 143 26.73 -0.85 14.20
CA ASN A 143 26.80 0.56 13.84
C ASN A 143 26.82 0.74 12.32
N TRP A 144 26.75 2.00 11.88
CA TRP A 144 26.72 2.36 10.46
C TRP A 144 28.00 1.95 9.72
N GLU A 145 29.16 2.12 10.34
CA GLU A 145 30.46 1.86 9.72
C GLU A 145 30.60 0.38 9.36
N SER A 146 30.33 -0.52 10.31
CA SER A 146 30.36 -1.97 10.08
C SER A 146 29.32 -2.40 9.04
N PHE A 147 28.15 -1.76 9.02
CA PHE A 147 27.10 -2.02 8.05
C PHE A 147 27.48 -1.60 6.64
N ALA A 148 27.97 -0.38 6.45
CA ALA A 148 28.42 0.12 5.17
C ALA A 148 29.59 -0.71 4.61
N SER A 149 30.55 -1.10 5.47
CA SER A 149 31.64 -2.00 5.09
C SER A 149 31.13 -3.38 4.66
N ALA A 150 30.18 -3.98 5.39
CA ALA A 150 29.61 -5.27 5.03
C ALA A 150 28.85 -5.21 3.69
N VAL A 151 28.05 -4.16 3.47
CA VAL A 151 27.32 -3.95 2.21
C VAL A 151 28.27 -3.81 1.02
N ALA A 152 29.38 -3.10 1.18
CA ALA A 152 30.35 -2.87 0.11
C ALA A 152 31.02 -4.17 -0.42
N VAL A 153 31.14 -5.19 0.43
CA VAL A 153 31.78 -6.47 0.08
C VAL A 153 30.81 -7.66 0.06
N ALA A 154 29.51 -7.38 0.11
CA ALA A 154 28.44 -8.38 0.19
C ALA A 154 28.52 -9.38 -0.97
N LYS A 155 28.25 -10.65 -0.68
CA LYS A 155 28.23 -11.77 -1.63
C LYS A 155 26.85 -12.43 -1.66
N ALA A 156 26.59 -13.19 -2.72
CA ALA A 156 25.35 -13.94 -2.86
C ALA A 156 25.06 -14.82 -1.63
N GLY A 157 23.89 -14.64 -1.02
CA GLY A 157 23.45 -15.33 0.19
C GLY A 157 23.75 -14.60 1.49
N ASP A 158 24.48 -13.48 1.47
CA ASP A 158 24.70 -12.69 2.67
C ASP A 158 23.41 -11.98 3.11
N VAL A 159 23.14 -12.04 4.41
CA VAL A 159 22.08 -11.30 5.11
C VAL A 159 22.77 -10.32 6.05
N ILE A 160 22.69 -9.03 5.73
CA ILE A 160 23.37 -7.97 6.47
C ILE A 160 22.35 -7.26 7.33
N GLN A 161 22.51 -7.38 8.65
CA GLN A 161 21.59 -6.84 9.63
C GLN A 161 22.18 -5.63 10.35
N LEU A 162 21.51 -4.48 10.29
CA LEU A 162 21.87 -3.29 11.06
C LEU A 162 21.07 -3.23 12.37
N LYS A 163 21.77 -3.06 13.49
CA LYS A 163 21.17 -2.78 14.80
C LYS A 163 20.19 -1.61 14.74
N ASN A 164 19.11 -1.68 15.51
CA ASN A 164 18.12 -0.61 15.62
C ASN A 164 18.79 0.71 16.06
N GLY A 165 18.33 1.81 15.48
CA GLY A 165 18.90 3.13 15.75
C GLY A 165 18.56 4.14 14.66
N THR A 166 18.92 5.39 14.92
CA THR A 166 18.80 6.47 13.94
C THR A 166 20.18 6.73 13.33
N TYR A 167 20.24 6.77 12.00
CA TYR A 167 21.47 6.91 11.24
C TYR A 167 21.33 7.95 10.13
N THR A 168 22.46 8.55 9.77
CA THR A 168 22.61 9.31 8.53
C THR A 168 23.67 8.60 7.71
N GLY A 169 23.33 8.17 6.50
CA GLY A 169 24.26 7.37 5.73
C GLY A 169 23.79 7.02 4.32
N SER A 170 24.76 7.01 3.40
CA SER A 170 24.55 6.68 2.00
C SER A 170 25.15 5.34 1.64
N LEU A 171 24.48 4.58 0.77
CA LEU A 171 24.94 3.29 0.29
C LEU A 171 24.91 3.23 -1.24
N THR A 172 25.87 2.52 -1.81
CA THR A 172 25.76 1.96 -3.15
C THR A 172 25.94 0.46 -3.06
N ILE A 173 24.90 -0.29 -3.39
CA ILE A 173 24.87 -1.75 -3.33
C ILE A 173 25.05 -2.25 -4.76
N ALA A 174 26.31 -2.48 -5.15
CA ALA A 174 26.67 -2.84 -6.53
C ALA A 174 26.94 -4.35 -6.73
N ASN A 175 27.33 -5.06 -5.67
CA ASN A 175 27.50 -6.51 -5.75
C ASN A 175 26.14 -7.19 -5.97
N SER A 176 26.18 -8.36 -6.60
CA SER A 176 24.96 -9.09 -6.98
C SER A 176 24.82 -10.37 -6.18
N GLY A 177 23.59 -10.65 -5.76
CA GLY A 177 23.17 -11.97 -5.34
C GLY A 177 22.88 -12.89 -6.52
N ALA A 178 22.24 -14.01 -6.21
CA ALA A 178 21.66 -14.93 -7.18
C ALA A 178 20.20 -15.22 -6.81
N GLU A 179 19.41 -15.74 -7.75
CA GLU A 179 17.99 -16.05 -7.53
C GLU A 179 17.74 -16.90 -6.28
N ALA A 180 18.50 -17.97 -6.09
CA ALA A 180 18.41 -18.84 -4.92
C ALA A 180 19.14 -18.29 -3.67
N LYS A 181 19.98 -17.27 -3.84
CA LYS A 181 20.87 -16.71 -2.80
C LYS A 181 20.98 -15.19 -2.97
N PRO A 182 19.89 -14.44 -2.73
CA PRO A 182 19.92 -12.99 -2.84
C PRO A 182 20.87 -12.39 -1.80
N ILE A 183 21.31 -11.16 -2.02
CA ILE A 183 21.86 -10.31 -0.95
C ILE A 183 20.67 -9.69 -0.25
N VAL A 184 20.57 -9.86 1.07
CA VAL A 184 19.46 -9.34 1.87
C VAL A 184 19.99 -8.32 2.87
N ILE A 185 19.42 -7.13 2.87
CA ILE A 185 19.78 -6.03 3.75
C ILE A 185 18.55 -5.73 4.61
N VAL A 186 18.70 -5.83 5.93
CA VAL A 186 17.61 -5.75 6.90
C VAL A 186 18.00 -4.98 8.16
N PRO A 187 17.06 -4.38 8.88
CA PRO A 187 17.27 -3.94 10.25
C PRO A 187 17.16 -5.10 11.25
N GLU A 188 17.59 -4.86 12.49
CA GLU A 188 17.34 -5.73 13.65
C GLU A 188 15.84 -5.97 13.86
N THR A 189 15.03 -4.92 13.69
CA THR A 189 13.57 -5.00 13.66
C THR A 189 13.05 -4.09 12.55
N ARG A 190 12.10 -4.56 11.72
CA ARG A 190 11.49 -3.70 10.68
C ARG A 190 10.95 -2.41 11.30
N GLY A 191 11.28 -1.26 10.71
CA GLY A 191 10.97 0.08 11.23
C GLY A 191 11.89 0.56 12.37
N GLY A 192 12.76 -0.31 12.90
CA GLY A 192 13.67 0.01 14.01
C GLY A 192 14.97 0.72 13.60
N VAL A 193 15.30 0.72 12.31
CA VAL A 193 16.38 1.53 11.73
C VAL A 193 15.78 2.71 10.99
N ILE A 194 16.12 3.92 11.44
CA ILE A 194 15.62 5.19 10.91
C ILE A 194 16.75 5.92 10.18
N LEU A 195 16.58 6.19 8.89
CA LEU A 195 17.51 6.95 8.05
C LEU A 195 17.03 8.40 7.92
N GLN A 196 17.91 9.36 8.19
CA GLN A 196 17.62 10.80 8.15
C GLN A 196 18.69 11.60 7.40
N GLY A 197 18.52 12.92 7.29
CA GLY A 197 19.50 13.81 6.65
C GLY A 197 19.69 13.52 5.16
N ASP A 198 20.92 13.64 4.63
CA ASP A 198 21.24 13.32 3.22
C ASP A 198 21.45 11.80 2.99
N SER A 199 20.68 10.94 3.68
CA SER A 199 20.74 9.51 3.42
C SER A 199 20.19 9.21 2.01
N LYS A 200 20.97 8.47 1.22
CA LYS A 200 20.60 8.05 -0.15
C LYS A 200 21.19 6.69 -0.48
N TRP A 201 20.35 5.79 -0.98
CA TRP A 201 20.70 4.40 -1.22
C TRP A 201 20.51 4.08 -2.71
N ASN A 202 21.58 3.65 -3.36
CA ASN A 202 21.60 3.23 -4.76
C ASN A 202 21.73 1.71 -4.86
N ILE A 203 20.64 1.04 -5.21
CA ILE A 203 20.56 -0.41 -5.44
C ILE A 203 20.92 -0.67 -6.91
N ASN A 204 22.12 -1.17 -7.20
CA ASN A 204 22.65 -1.23 -8.58
C ASN A 204 23.30 -2.58 -8.97
N GLY A 205 23.10 -3.63 -8.18
CA GLY A 205 23.43 -5.02 -8.54
C GLY A 205 22.18 -5.83 -8.89
N LYS A 206 22.28 -7.17 -8.90
CA LYS A 206 21.13 -8.08 -9.15
C LYS A 206 20.74 -8.85 -7.89
N TYR A 207 19.47 -9.24 -7.78
CA TYR A 207 18.96 -10.06 -6.67
C TYR A 207 19.32 -9.50 -5.29
N ILE A 208 19.09 -8.19 -5.11
CA ILE A 208 19.27 -7.48 -3.84
C ILE A 208 17.89 -7.23 -3.24
N THR A 209 17.69 -7.57 -1.98
CA THR A 209 16.48 -7.24 -1.23
C THR A 209 16.82 -6.28 -0.10
N VAL A 210 16.20 -5.10 -0.11
CA VAL A 210 16.19 -4.15 1.01
C VAL A 210 14.81 -4.24 1.66
N ASP A 211 14.77 -4.66 2.92
CA ASP A 211 13.53 -5.00 3.61
C ASP A 211 13.47 -4.33 4.99
N GLY A 212 12.46 -3.48 5.20
CA GLY A 212 12.08 -3.02 6.54
C GLY A 212 12.66 -1.70 7.03
N PHE A 213 13.26 -0.88 6.18
CA PHE A 213 13.88 0.38 6.62
C PHE A 213 12.88 1.54 6.67
N TYR A 214 13.14 2.49 7.58
CA TYR A 214 12.32 3.69 7.72
C TYR A 214 13.13 4.95 7.40
N PHE A 215 12.70 5.74 6.42
CA PHE A 215 13.29 7.01 6.02
C PHE A 215 12.39 8.17 6.46
N SER A 216 12.95 9.14 7.18
CA SER A 216 12.22 10.33 7.62
C SER A 216 13.14 11.55 7.74
N LYS A 217 12.57 12.76 7.75
CA LYS A 217 13.32 14.01 8.02
C LYS A 217 14.61 14.14 7.18
N GLY A 218 14.50 13.84 5.89
CA GLY A 218 15.66 13.81 5.01
C GLY A 218 15.76 15.00 4.06
N THR A 219 16.97 15.20 3.55
CA THR A 219 17.35 16.32 2.68
C THR A 219 17.75 15.87 1.27
N SER A 220 17.96 14.58 1.04
CA SER A 220 18.37 14.08 -0.28
C SER A 220 17.25 14.19 -1.30
N THR A 221 17.57 14.52 -2.54
CA THR A 221 16.58 14.54 -3.63
C THR A 221 16.22 13.14 -4.13
N HIS A 222 17.03 12.12 -3.84
CA HIS A 222 16.82 10.74 -4.30
C HIS A 222 17.16 9.74 -3.17
N PRO A 223 16.36 9.64 -2.09
CA PRO A 223 16.68 8.77 -0.96
C PRO A 223 16.78 7.29 -1.36
N ILE A 224 15.93 6.80 -2.26
CA ILE A 224 16.01 5.45 -2.81
C ILE A 224 16.11 5.51 -4.34
N SER A 225 17.17 4.90 -4.89
CA SER A 225 17.35 4.74 -6.32
C SER A 225 17.70 3.30 -6.67
N PHE A 226 17.05 2.76 -7.69
CA PHE A 226 17.55 1.61 -8.43
C PHE A 226 18.39 2.13 -9.59
N GLY A 227 19.63 1.68 -9.69
CA GLY A 227 20.53 2.05 -10.76
C GLY A 227 20.27 1.25 -12.05
N GLN A 228 20.88 1.63 -13.17
CA GLN A 228 20.62 0.99 -14.47
C GLN A 228 21.00 -0.49 -14.54
N SER A 229 21.98 -0.92 -13.72
CA SER A 229 22.40 -2.32 -13.65
C SER A 229 21.51 -3.17 -12.71
N SER A 230 20.53 -2.54 -12.06
CA SER A 230 19.63 -3.25 -11.17
C SER A 230 18.75 -4.25 -11.91
N SER A 231 18.69 -5.47 -11.39
CA SER A 231 17.77 -6.47 -11.91
C SER A 231 17.32 -7.46 -10.85
N PHE A 232 16.02 -7.76 -10.79
CA PHE A 232 15.43 -8.61 -9.75
C PHE A 232 15.70 -8.09 -8.33
N CYS A 233 15.83 -6.77 -8.16
CA CYS A 233 16.03 -6.14 -6.86
C CYS A 233 14.69 -5.72 -6.26
N ARG A 234 14.61 -5.70 -4.93
CA ARG A 234 13.38 -5.49 -4.17
C ARG A 234 13.58 -4.43 -3.10
N PHE A 235 12.69 -3.44 -3.02
CA PHE A 235 12.58 -2.51 -1.89
C PHE A 235 11.20 -2.70 -1.26
N ILE A 236 11.17 -3.39 -0.11
CA ILE A 236 9.92 -3.90 0.47
C ILE A 236 9.78 -3.60 1.96
N ASN A 237 8.54 -3.66 2.45
CA ASN A 237 8.17 -3.47 3.86
C ASN A 237 8.75 -2.21 4.50
N SER A 238 9.01 -1.18 3.70
CA SER A 238 9.74 0.02 4.11
C SER A 238 8.84 1.24 4.11
N ALA A 239 9.24 2.31 4.78
CA ALA A 239 8.49 3.56 4.75
C ALA A 239 9.39 4.76 4.47
N ILE A 240 8.86 5.72 3.71
CA ILE A 240 9.44 7.05 3.53
C ILE A 240 8.34 8.05 3.92
N VAL A 241 8.49 8.70 5.08
CA VAL A 241 7.47 9.59 5.65
C VAL A 241 8.07 10.96 5.94
N GLY A 242 7.43 12.02 5.45
CA GLY A 242 7.86 13.39 5.77
C GLY A 242 9.25 13.77 5.26
N TRP A 243 9.69 13.19 4.14
CA TRP A 243 11.02 13.43 3.54
C TRP A 243 11.04 14.75 2.75
N ASN A 244 11.07 15.88 3.47
CA ASN A 244 10.82 17.21 2.90
C ASN A 244 11.90 18.28 3.18
N LEU A 245 12.98 17.95 3.89
CA LEU A 245 13.93 18.96 4.40
C LEU A 245 14.94 19.46 3.35
N GLY A 246 14.99 18.85 2.17
CA GLY A 246 15.99 19.16 1.14
C GLY A 246 15.70 20.44 0.35
N GLY A 247 14.44 20.84 0.26
CA GLY A 247 13.98 21.83 -0.72
C GLY A 247 14.09 21.32 -2.18
N GLY A 248 13.19 21.77 -3.06
CA GLY A 248 13.27 21.48 -4.52
C GLY A 248 12.61 20.18 -5.00
N ASP A 249 13.03 19.70 -6.19
CA ASP A 249 12.56 18.46 -6.83
C ASP A 249 13.16 17.23 -6.13
N THR A 250 12.33 16.59 -5.32
CA THR A 250 12.64 15.39 -4.54
C THR A 250 11.83 14.21 -5.08
N ARG A 251 12.52 13.09 -5.33
CA ARG A 251 11.98 11.86 -5.91
C ARG A 251 12.22 10.72 -4.94
N LEU A 252 11.18 10.33 -4.19
CA LEU A 252 11.39 9.43 -3.04
C LEU A 252 11.91 8.06 -3.47
N VAL A 253 11.34 7.50 -4.53
CA VAL A 253 11.79 6.23 -5.12
C VAL A 253 11.97 6.39 -6.63
N THR A 254 13.18 6.18 -7.12
CA THR A 254 13.48 6.17 -8.56
C THR A 254 13.86 4.77 -9.01
N ILE A 255 13.11 4.19 -9.94
CA ILE A 255 13.32 2.84 -10.46
C ILE A 255 13.94 2.92 -11.86
N ARG A 256 15.06 2.21 -12.07
CA ARG A 256 15.67 1.94 -13.39
C ARG A 256 15.90 0.43 -13.51
N GLY A 257 16.59 -0.01 -14.57
CA GLY A 257 16.97 -1.40 -14.75
C GLY A 257 15.80 -2.26 -15.23
N THR A 258 15.72 -3.51 -14.76
CA THR A 258 14.70 -4.47 -15.21
C THR A 258 14.21 -5.38 -14.08
N LYS A 259 12.94 -5.77 -14.06
CA LYS A 259 12.36 -6.78 -13.16
C LYS A 259 12.52 -6.47 -11.67
N ASN A 260 12.66 -5.19 -11.32
CA ASN A 260 12.68 -4.73 -9.94
C ASN A 260 11.28 -4.62 -9.34
N GLU A 261 11.22 -4.73 -8.01
CA GLU A 261 10.01 -4.72 -7.20
C GLU A 261 10.07 -3.59 -6.16
N VAL A 262 8.97 -2.84 -6.04
CA VAL A 262 8.70 -1.98 -4.89
C VAL A 262 7.35 -2.39 -4.34
N GLY A 263 7.32 -2.85 -3.08
CA GLY A 263 6.04 -3.29 -2.54
C GLY A 263 5.93 -3.42 -1.03
N ASN A 264 4.69 -3.43 -0.55
CA ASN A 264 4.37 -3.34 0.88
C ASN A 264 5.07 -2.12 1.52
N CYS A 265 5.01 -0.97 0.86
CA CYS A 265 5.72 0.24 1.28
C CYS A 265 4.75 1.37 1.61
N VAL A 266 5.21 2.32 2.43
CA VAL A 266 4.47 3.56 2.73
C VAL A 266 5.27 4.76 2.25
N LEU A 267 4.72 5.51 1.30
CA LEU A 267 5.28 6.78 0.83
C LEU A 267 4.28 7.88 1.19
N ARG A 268 4.61 8.70 2.19
CA ARG A 268 3.61 9.60 2.80
C ARG A 268 4.13 10.97 3.18
N GLN A 269 3.21 11.94 3.21
CA GLN A 269 3.43 13.30 3.71
C GLN A 269 4.49 14.06 2.90
N LYS A 270 4.45 13.94 1.57
CA LYS A 270 5.34 14.71 0.69
C LYS A 270 4.76 16.11 0.46
N ASN A 271 5.60 17.14 0.49
CA ASN A 271 5.19 18.53 0.17
C ASN A 271 6.24 19.30 -0.66
N THR A 272 7.17 18.59 -1.27
CA THR A 272 8.19 19.11 -2.20
C THR A 272 7.82 18.78 -3.65
N ALA A 273 8.42 19.47 -4.63
CA ALA A 273 8.30 19.10 -6.04
C ALA A 273 8.90 17.71 -6.31
N GLY A 274 8.58 17.10 -7.44
CA GLY A 274 9.05 15.76 -7.82
C GLY A 274 8.14 14.63 -7.35
N MET A 275 8.36 13.43 -7.89
CA MET A 275 7.45 12.30 -7.70
C MET A 275 7.62 11.60 -6.35
N MET A 276 6.56 10.97 -5.83
CA MET A 276 6.76 9.95 -4.79
C MET A 276 7.47 8.73 -5.38
N LEU A 277 7.09 8.30 -6.58
CA LEU A 277 7.76 7.21 -7.29
C LEU A 277 7.86 7.50 -8.78
N GLU A 278 9.03 7.24 -9.37
CA GLU A 278 9.17 7.26 -10.83
C GLU A 278 9.86 6.02 -11.38
N VAL A 279 9.50 5.65 -12.61
CA VAL A 279 10.24 4.70 -13.45
C VAL A 279 10.94 5.49 -14.54
N VAL A 280 12.27 5.44 -14.56
CA VAL A 280 13.10 6.09 -15.57
C VAL A 280 13.61 5.05 -16.55
N ARG A 281 13.40 5.30 -17.85
CA ARG A 281 13.83 4.42 -18.93
C ARG A 281 14.83 5.17 -19.80
N GLU A 282 16.04 4.63 -19.86
CA GLU A 282 17.15 5.20 -20.63
C GLU A 282 17.10 4.77 -22.11
N THR A 283 16.41 3.66 -22.39
CA THR A 283 16.28 3.07 -23.72
C THR A 283 14.84 2.59 -23.96
N SER A 284 14.57 2.17 -25.20
CA SER A 284 13.28 1.59 -25.60
C SER A 284 13.05 0.15 -25.11
N ALA A 285 14.00 -0.43 -24.37
CA ALA A 285 13.88 -1.79 -23.84
C ALA A 285 12.77 -1.92 -22.79
N ARG A 286 12.08 -3.06 -22.80
CA ARG A 286 11.10 -3.44 -21.76
C ARG A 286 11.78 -3.56 -20.39
N ASN A 287 11.07 -3.20 -19.32
CA ASN A 287 11.61 -3.29 -17.96
C ASN A 287 10.88 -4.26 -17.04
N ASP A 288 9.59 -4.55 -17.24
CA ASP A 288 8.84 -5.51 -16.42
C ASP A 288 8.90 -5.25 -14.90
N HIS A 289 8.90 -3.98 -14.48
CA HIS A 289 8.86 -3.63 -13.06
C HIS A 289 7.51 -3.98 -12.41
N LEU A 290 7.56 -4.34 -11.13
CA LEU A 290 6.37 -4.59 -10.31
C LEU A 290 6.30 -3.58 -9.15
N ILE A 291 5.22 -2.83 -9.09
CA ILE A 291 4.93 -1.90 -8.00
C ILE A 291 3.61 -2.34 -7.38
N HIS A 292 3.62 -2.80 -6.12
CA HIS A 292 2.42 -3.37 -5.52
C HIS A 292 2.27 -3.12 -4.03
N HIS A 293 1.02 -3.00 -3.54
CA HIS A 293 0.76 -2.82 -2.11
C HIS A 293 1.53 -1.62 -1.52
N VAL A 294 1.66 -0.55 -2.32
CA VAL A 294 2.24 0.71 -1.87
C VAL A 294 1.12 1.63 -1.44
N TYR A 295 1.21 2.14 -0.22
CA TYR A 295 0.36 3.22 0.26
C TYR A 295 1.02 4.56 -0.06
N PHE A 296 0.46 5.26 -1.04
CA PHE A 296 0.77 6.65 -1.36
C PHE A 296 -0.24 7.53 -0.63
N GLY A 297 0.20 8.24 0.39
CA GLY A 297 -0.71 9.01 1.24
C GLY A 297 -0.26 10.45 1.38
N TYR A 298 -1.19 11.39 1.25
CA TYR A 298 -0.96 12.79 1.57
C TYR A 298 0.24 13.33 0.79
N PHE A 299 -0.04 13.74 -0.45
CA PHE A 299 0.87 14.51 -1.28
C PHE A 299 0.20 15.86 -1.57
N LYS A 300 0.84 16.97 -1.23
CA LYS A 300 0.32 18.30 -1.49
C LYS A 300 1.32 19.12 -2.30
N ASP A 301 0.85 19.79 -3.35
CA ASP A 301 1.61 20.87 -4.00
C ASP A 301 1.53 22.14 -3.14
N PRO A 302 2.66 22.77 -2.78
CA PRO A 302 2.68 24.06 -2.11
C PRO A 302 2.23 25.24 -3.00
N GLY A 303 1.88 25.03 -4.27
CA GLY A 303 1.25 26.01 -5.16
C GLY A 303 2.08 26.37 -6.40
N SER A 304 2.78 25.40 -6.98
CA SER A 304 3.75 25.62 -8.06
C SER A 304 3.40 24.96 -9.40
N GLY A 305 2.34 24.13 -9.45
CA GLY A 305 1.80 23.62 -10.70
C GLY A 305 2.33 22.24 -11.11
N ASN A 306 2.95 22.15 -12.29
CA ASN A 306 3.39 20.88 -12.90
C ASN A 306 4.59 20.24 -12.16
N GLY A 307 4.72 18.92 -12.19
CA GLY A 307 5.87 18.20 -11.59
C GLY A 307 5.61 17.67 -10.18
N PHE A 308 4.35 17.38 -9.88
CA PHE A 308 3.89 16.83 -8.59
C PHE A 308 3.12 15.52 -8.80
N GLU A 309 3.47 14.75 -9.84
CA GLU A 309 2.85 13.45 -10.07
C GLU A 309 3.14 12.52 -8.87
N THR A 310 2.16 11.76 -8.39
CA THR A 310 2.45 10.78 -7.33
C THR A 310 3.32 9.66 -7.90
N VAL A 311 2.90 9.12 -9.06
CA VAL A 311 3.64 8.11 -9.82
C VAL A 311 3.82 8.56 -11.25
N ARG A 312 5.05 8.47 -11.76
CA ARG A 312 5.34 8.65 -13.19
C ARG A 312 6.03 7.44 -13.79
N ILE A 313 5.47 6.87 -14.86
CA ILE A 313 6.09 5.73 -15.56
C ILE A 313 6.63 6.22 -16.90
N SER A 314 7.95 6.42 -16.96
CA SER A 314 8.72 6.95 -18.08
C SER A 314 8.49 8.44 -18.36
N THR A 315 9.00 8.92 -19.49
CA THR A 315 8.88 10.31 -19.98
C THR A 315 8.50 10.29 -21.46
N SER A 316 8.16 11.45 -22.03
CA SER A 316 7.83 11.56 -23.46
C SER A 316 8.93 11.03 -24.38
N GLY A 317 10.20 11.12 -23.99
CA GLY A 317 11.32 10.62 -24.82
C GLY A 317 11.31 9.11 -25.09
N GLN A 318 10.57 8.32 -24.30
CA GLN A 318 10.42 6.88 -24.49
C GLN A 318 8.96 6.46 -24.70
N SER A 319 8.06 7.41 -25.00
CA SER A 319 6.61 7.18 -25.03
C SER A 319 6.14 6.11 -26.00
N LEU A 320 6.76 6.04 -27.19
CA LEU A 320 6.39 5.09 -28.24
C LEU A 320 6.92 3.67 -27.97
N SER A 321 7.65 3.45 -26.88
CA SER A 321 8.19 2.13 -26.54
C SER A 321 7.49 1.52 -25.33
N SER A 322 7.62 0.20 -25.19
CA SER A 322 6.84 -0.58 -24.23
C SER A 322 7.63 -0.85 -22.95
N SER A 323 7.02 -0.55 -21.81
CA SER A 323 7.64 -0.69 -20.48
C SER A 323 7.26 -2.00 -19.80
N TYR A 324 6.00 -2.45 -19.94
CA TYR A 324 5.46 -3.61 -19.24
C TYR A 324 5.51 -3.48 -17.71
N THR A 325 5.50 -2.25 -17.18
CA THR A 325 5.43 -2.03 -15.74
C THR A 325 4.01 -2.35 -15.25
N THR A 326 3.92 -3.07 -14.13
CA THR A 326 2.67 -3.35 -13.43
C THR A 326 2.61 -2.51 -12.15
N LEU A 327 1.54 -1.71 -12.02
CA LEU A 327 1.18 -0.96 -10.82
C LEU A 327 -0.14 -1.53 -10.28
N GLU A 328 -0.08 -2.29 -9.19
CA GLU A 328 -1.25 -3.03 -8.72
C GLU A 328 -1.45 -3.08 -7.21
N ASN A 329 -2.72 -3.14 -6.80
CA ASN A 329 -3.11 -3.24 -5.40
C ASN A 329 -2.52 -2.11 -4.52
N CYS A 330 -2.36 -0.90 -5.06
CA CYS A 330 -1.89 0.27 -4.32
C CYS A 330 -3.07 1.13 -3.83
N VAL A 331 -2.83 1.92 -2.78
CA VAL A 331 -3.79 2.93 -2.29
C VAL A 331 -3.18 4.31 -2.49
N PHE A 332 -3.96 5.22 -3.08
CA PHE A 332 -3.67 6.63 -3.29
C PHE A 332 -4.67 7.44 -2.46
N GLU A 333 -4.24 7.93 -1.29
CA GLU A 333 -5.09 8.72 -0.39
C GLU A 333 -4.61 10.17 -0.37
N ARG A 334 -5.47 11.14 -0.70
CA ARG A 334 -5.10 12.57 -0.65
C ARG A 334 -3.82 12.86 -1.44
N CYS A 335 -3.67 12.20 -2.59
CA CYS A 335 -2.63 12.47 -3.56
C CYS A 335 -3.01 13.70 -4.38
N ASP A 336 -2.93 14.87 -3.75
CA ASP A 336 -3.47 16.14 -4.22
C ASP A 336 -2.39 17.05 -4.85
N GLY A 337 -1.29 16.46 -5.30
CA GLY A 337 -0.12 17.15 -5.88
C GLY A 337 -0.47 17.93 -7.15
N GLU A 338 -0.96 17.26 -8.19
CA GLU A 338 -1.33 17.92 -9.44
C GLU A 338 -2.44 17.17 -10.19
N ALA A 339 -2.67 17.50 -11.47
CA ALA A 339 -3.74 16.90 -12.26
C ALA A 339 -3.52 15.40 -12.57
N GLU A 340 -2.27 14.92 -12.54
CA GLU A 340 -1.87 13.55 -12.84
C GLU A 340 -1.37 12.84 -11.56
N ILE A 341 -2.25 12.09 -10.89
CA ILE A 341 -1.85 11.23 -9.76
C ILE A 341 -0.89 10.17 -10.30
N VAL A 342 -1.30 9.49 -11.38
CA VAL A 342 -0.47 8.58 -12.15
C VAL A 342 -0.33 9.14 -13.55
N SER A 343 0.91 9.33 -13.99
CA SER A 343 1.22 9.74 -15.37
C SER A 343 1.95 8.63 -16.11
N SER A 344 1.20 7.88 -16.92
CA SER A 344 1.73 6.85 -17.83
C SER A 344 2.28 7.52 -19.08
N LYS A 345 3.59 7.43 -19.31
CA LYS A 345 4.25 8.05 -20.46
C LYS A 345 4.99 7.02 -21.33
N CYS A 346 4.47 5.79 -21.42
CA CYS A 346 4.97 4.70 -22.26
C CYS A 346 3.93 3.58 -22.36
N GLY A 347 4.16 2.61 -23.27
CA GLY A 347 3.16 1.59 -23.61
C GLY A 347 3.21 0.29 -22.79
N HIS A 348 2.15 -0.52 -22.94
CA HIS A 348 1.96 -1.86 -22.36
C HIS A 348 2.02 -1.93 -20.82
N ASN A 349 1.76 -0.82 -20.12
CA ASN A 349 1.68 -0.84 -18.66
C ASN A 349 0.33 -1.40 -18.19
N THR A 350 0.33 -2.02 -17.01
CA THR A 350 -0.87 -2.52 -16.35
C THR A 350 -1.12 -1.75 -15.06
N TYR A 351 -2.33 -1.22 -14.91
CA TYR A 351 -2.82 -0.50 -13.74
C TYR A 351 -4.03 -1.24 -13.18
N ARG A 352 -3.82 -1.99 -12.10
CA ARG A 352 -4.80 -2.98 -11.65
C ARG A 352 -5.17 -2.90 -10.17
N ASN A 353 -6.47 -2.96 -9.87
CA ASN A 353 -6.97 -3.09 -8.49
C ASN A 353 -6.46 -2.00 -7.52
N ASN A 354 -6.13 -0.82 -8.04
CA ASN A 354 -5.70 0.29 -7.21
C ASN A 354 -6.92 1.04 -6.64
N THR A 355 -6.77 1.64 -5.47
CA THR A 355 -7.81 2.46 -4.84
C THR A 355 -7.33 3.91 -4.74
N PHE A 356 -8.00 4.79 -5.47
CA PHE A 356 -7.84 6.24 -5.41
C PHE A 356 -8.92 6.79 -4.47
N LEU A 357 -8.53 7.09 -3.23
CA LEU A 357 -9.40 7.59 -2.19
C LEU A 357 -9.13 9.08 -1.98
N ASN A 358 -10.14 9.92 -2.18
CA ASN A 358 -10.05 11.34 -1.85
C ASN A 358 -8.81 12.00 -2.47
N SER A 359 -8.47 11.68 -3.72
CA SER A 359 -7.28 12.21 -4.38
C SER A 359 -7.67 13.17 -5.50
N ASP A 360 -7.13 14.38 -5.45
CA ASP A 360 -7.28 15.42 -6.46
C ASP A 360 -6.29 15.16 -7.61
N GLY A 361 -6.78 14.55 -8.68
CA GLY A 361 -6.08 14.37 -9.95
C GLY A 361 -6.70 13.20 -10.71
N ALA A 362 -5.97 12.60 -11.66
CA ALA A 362 -6.42 11.45 -12.44
C ALA A 362 -5.34 10.37 -12.60
N LEU A 363 -5.76 9.15 -12.93
CA LEU A 363 -4.91 8.20 -13.63
C LEU A 363 -4.91 8.59 -15.11
N THR A 364 -3.79 9.13 -15.58
CA THR A 364 -3.66 9.63 -16.95
C THR A 364 -2.79 8.69 -17.78
N LEU A 365 -3.40 8.08 -18.80
CA LEU A 365 -2.69 7.50 -19.93
C LEU A 365 -2.22 8.65 -20.81
N ARG A 366 -1.07 9.23 -20.45
CA ARG A 366 -0.63 10.54 -20.95
C ARG A 366 0.09 10.44 -22.30
N HIS A 367 0.93 9.43 -22.43
CA HIS A 367 1.59 9.04 -23.68
C HIS A 367 1.78 7.51 -23.73
N GLY A 368 2.08 7.00 -24.92
CA GLY A 368 2.22 5.56 -25.16
C GLY A 368 0.89 4.89 -25.45
N HIS A 369 0.94 3.59 -25.72
CA HIS A 369 -0.18 2.82 -26.29
C HIS A 369 -0.34 1.48 -25.57
N ASP A 370 -1.43 0.76 -25.82
CA ASP A 370 -1.59 -0.64 -25.41
C ASP A 370 -1.59 -0.88 -23.87
N CYS A 371 -1.85 0.16 -23.07
CA CYS A 371 -1.99 0.03 -21.61
C CYS A 371 -3.33 -0.61 -21.20
N LEU A 372 -3.30 -1.37 -20.10
CA LEU A 372 -4.46 -1.95 -19.42
C LEU A 372 -4.74 -1.21 -18.12
N VAL A 373 -5.96 -0.68 -17.97
CA VAL A 373 -6.47 -0.07 -16.73
C VAL A 373 -7.68 -0.87 -16.27
N GLU A 374 -7.51 -1.71 -15.26
CA GLU A 374 -8.56 -2.63 -14.83
C GLU A 374 -8.80 -2.72 -13.34
N GLY A 375 -10.08 -2.87 -12.96
CA GLY A 375 -10.42 -3.20 -11.58
C GLY A 375 -10.16 -2.08 -10.56
N ASN A 376 -9.89 -0.85 -10.99
CA ASN A 376 -9.52 0.24 -10.09
C ASN A 376 -10.75 0.92 -9.48
N PHE A 377 -10.59 1.48 -8.28
CA PHE A 377 -11.62 2.18 -7.53
C PHE A 377 -11.27 3.66 -7.40
N PHE A 378 -12.17 4.55 -7.78
CA PHE A 378 -12.04 6.00 -7.63
C PHE A 378 -13.18 6.48 -6.73
N ILE A 379 -12.83 6.82 -5.49
CA ILE A 379 -13.79 7.05 -4.41
C ILE A 379 -13.53 8.41 -3.81
N ASN A 380 -14.57 9.23 -3.75
CA ASN A 380 -14.52 10.48 -3.01
C ASN A 380 -15.55 10.49 -1.88
N THR A 381 -15.08 10.62 -0.65
CA THR A 381 -15.85 10.82 0.57
C THR A 381 -15.58 12.18 1.20
N LYS A 382 -14.75 13.04 0.56
CA LYS A 382 -14.56 14.43 0.99
C LYS A 382 -15.91 15.15 0.97
N GLY A 383 -16.28 15.78 2.09
CA GLY A 383 -17.44 16.68 2.16
C GLY A 383 -17.16 18.06 1.56
N THR A 384 -15.89 18.38 1.28
CA THR A 384 -15.48 19.65 0.66
C THR A 384 -15.49 19.54 -0.86
N PRO A 385 -16.00 20.56 -1.58
CA PRO A 385 -15.94 20.58 -3.04
C PRO A 385 -14.47 20.64 -3.51
N SER A 386 -14.06 19.71 -4.36
CA SER A 386 -12.86 19.84 -5.19
C SER A 386 -13.20 19.37 -6.59
N SER A 387 -13.06 20.23 -7.61
CA SER A 387 -13.32 19.83 -8.99
C SER A 387 -12.21 18.98 -9.61
N ARG A 388 -11.17 18.62 -8.84
CA ARG A 388 -9.95 17.98 -9.33
C ARG A 388 -9.92 16.47 -9.12
N CYS A 389 -10.82 15.88 -8.32
CA CYS A 389 -10.91 14.44 -8.09
C CYS A 389 -11.45 13.67 -9.31
N ASN A 390 -10.67 13.61 -10.39
CA ASN A 390 -11.04 12.94 -11.63
C ASN A 390 -10.72 11.43 -11.57
N GLY A 391 -11.27 10.67 -12.51
CA GLY A 391 -11.00 9.24 -12.63
C GLY A 391 -9.85 8.93 -13.59
N ILE A 392 -10.20 8.51 -14.80
CA ILE A 392 -9.24 8.09 -15.84
C ILE A 392 -9.24 9.07 -17.01
N ARG A 393 -8.06 9.47 -17.48
CA ARG A 393 -7.89 10.22 -18.73
C ARG A 393 -7.15 9.37 -19.77
N VAL A 394 -7.72 9.25 -20.97
CA VAL A 394 -7.26 8.35 -22.04
C VAL A 394 -6.76 9.18 -23.24
N ILE A 395 -5.50 8.98 -23.60
CA ILE A 395 -4.80 9.54 -24.78
C ILE A 395 -3.97 8.40 -25.38
N GLY A 396 -3.88 8.29 -26.70
CA GLY A 396 -3.14 7.23 -27.37
C GLY A 396 -3.98 6.00 -27.71
N GLU A 397 -3.34 5.05 -28.40
CA GLU A 397 -4.02 3.97 -29.10
C GLU A 397 -4.12 2.66 -28.28
N ARG A 398 -5.14 1.85 -28.59
CA ARG A 398 -5.34 0.46 -28.16
C ARG A 398 -5.33 0.24 -26.64
N HIS A 399 -5.75 1.25 -25.88
CA HIS A 399 -5.93 1.12 -24.45
C HIS A 399 -7.16 0.28 -24.10
N THR A 400 -7.04 -0.55 -23.06
CA THR A 400 -8.18 -1.24 -22.45
C THR A 400 -8.48 -0.61 -21.10
N VAL A 401 -9.67 -0.05 -20.94
CA VAL A 401 -10.18 0.54 -19.69
C VAL A 401 -11.41 -0.26 -19.27
N ARG A 402 -11.23 -1.20 -18.34
CA ARG A 402 -12.29 -2.15 -18.00
C ARG A 402 -12.54 -2.35 -16.51
N ASN A 403 -13.78 -2.64 -16.16
CA ASN A 403 -14.12 -3.07 -14.80
C ASN A 403 -13.69 -2.09 -13.69
N ASN A 404 -13.62 -0.79 -13.98
CA ASN A 404 -13.29 0.24 -13.00
C ASN A 404 -14.57 0.81 -12.35
N TYR A 405 -14.48 1.15 -11.07
CA TYR A 405 -15.59 1.67 -10.27
C TYR A 405 -15.33 3.11 -9.84
N PHE A 406 -16.28 4.00 -10.12
CA PHE A 406 -16.20 5.42 -9.78
C PHE A 406 -17.38 5.77 -8.88
N TYR A 407 -17.10 6.34 -7.72
CA TYR A 407 -18.12 6.66 -6.73
C TYR A 407 -17.96 8.06 -6.15
N ASN A 408 -19.05 8.82 -6.21
CA ASN A 408 -19.20 10.09 -5.53
C ASN A 408 -18.16 11.15 -5.93
N LEU A 409 -17.72 11.11 -7.19
CA LEU A 409 -16.79 12.13 -7.69
C LEU A 409 -17.48 13.51 -7.70
N PRO A 410 -16.83 14.53 -7.13
CA PRO A 410 -17.42 15.84 -6.83
C PRO A 410 -17.69 16.71 -8.06
N SER A 411 -18.37 17.84 -7.84
CA SER A 411 -18.71 18.83 -8.88
C SER A 411 -17.50 19.23 -9.74
N GLY A 412 -17.64 19.14 -11.06
CA GLY A 412 -16.62 19.43 -12.06
C GLY A 412 -15.78 18.23 -12.49
N ALA A 413 -15.68 17.19 -11.66
CA ALA A 413 -14.85 16.02 -11.92
C ALA A 413 -15.48 15.04 -12.92
N GLN A 414 -14.64 14.43 -13.75
CA GLN A 414 -15.01 13.48 -14.78
C GLN A 414 -14.53 12.06 -14.41
N ALA A 415 -15.40 11.06 -14.48
CA ALA A 415 -15.04 9.68 -14.19
C ALA A 415 -14.13 9.08 -15.28
N ILE A 416 -14.52 9.17 -16.55
CA ILE A 416 -13.66 8.78 -17.68
C ILE A 416 -13.68 9.87 -18.74
N GLN A 417 -12.49 10.31 -19.15
CA GLN A 417 -12.28 11.33 -20.15
C GLN A 417 -11.46 10.77 -21.31
N VAL A 418 -12.05 10.74 -22.51
CA VAL A 418 -11.37 10.30 -23.74
C VAL A 418 -11.06 11.52 -24.60
N GLU A 419 -9.78 11.80 -24.80
CA GLU A 419 -9.28 13.04 -25.40
C GLU A 419 -9.31 13.03 -26.93
N TYR A 420 -9.40 14.22 -27.52
CA TYR A 420 -8.95 14.44 -28.90
C TYR A 420 -7.43 14.28 -29.00
N GLY A 421 -6.95 13.90 -30.18
CA GLY A 421 -5.53 13.87 -30.53
C GLY A 421 -5.09 15.03 -31.40
N ASN A 422 -3.78 15.24 -31.46
CA ASN A 422 -3.12 16.18 -32.33
C ASN A 422 -3.00 15.64 -33.77
N GLU A 423 -3.03 16.53 -34.75
CA GLU A 423 -2.66 16.20 -36.13
C GLU A 423 -1.20 15.73 -36.21
N VAL A 424 -0.95 14.71 -37.04
CA VAL A 424 0.37 14.10 -37.25
C VAL A 424 1.03 14.61 -38.54
N PRO A 425 2.38 14.71 -38.61
CA PRO A 425 3.35 14.41 -37.56
C PRO A 425 3.41 15.51 -36.48
N HIS A 426 3.81 15.13 -35.27
CA HIS A 426 3.99 16.06 -34.15
C HIS A 426 5.08 15.58 -33.18
N ASP A 427 5.53 16.46 -32.27
CA ASP A 427 6.51 16.13 -31.24
C ASP A 427 5.99 15.09 -30.24
N LEU A 428 6.89 14.31 -29.61
CA LEU A 428 6.54 13.25 -28.66
C LEU A 428 5.84 13.73 -27.37
N ASN A 429 5.86 15.04 -27.11
CA ASN A 429 5.17 15.67 -25.97
C ASN A 429 3.72 16.06 -26.28
N GLN A 430 3.27 15.91 -27.52
CA GLN A 430 1.88 16.12 -27.93
C GLN A 430 1.01 14.88 -27.65
N TYR A 431 -0.27 14.93 -28.02
CA TYR A 431 -1.27 13.93 -27.66
C TYR A 431 -1.59 13.11 -28.91
N ASP A 432 -1.25 11.83 -28.90
CA ASP A 432 -1.67 10.93 -29.97
C ASP A 432 -3.20 10.75 -29.96
N GLN A 433 -3.80 10.60 -31.14
CA GLN A 433 -5.21 10.28 -31.28
C GLN A 433 -5.55 8.98 -30.55
N VAL A 434 -6.68 8.99 -29.83
CA VAL A 434 -7.23 7.76 -29.28
C VAL A 434 -7.85 6.94 -30.41
N LYS A 435 -7.27 5.78 -30.72
CA LYS A 435 -7.80 4.81 -31.66
C LYS A 435 -7.91 3.45 -31.02
N ASP A 436 -8.88 2.66 -31.44
CA ASP A 436 -9.08 1.27 -31.02
C ASP A 436 -9.12 1.10 -29.49
N ALA A 437 -9.61 2.10 -28.76
CA ALA A 437 -9.77 1.98 -27.31
C ALA A 437 -10.91 1.02 -26.96
N LEU A 438 -10.72 0.15 -25.99
CA LEU A 438 -11.75 -0.71 -25.43
C LEU A 438 -12.18 -0.18 -24.06
N ILE A 439 -13.40 0.33 -23.95
CA ILE A 439 -13.97 0.86 -22.71
C ILE A 439 -15.17 0.00 -22.32
N GLU A 440 -15.01 -0.88 -21.33
CA GLU A 440 -16.03 -1.87 -21.01
C GLU A 440 -16.25 -2.15 -19.52
N TYR A 441 -17.46 -2.55 -19.14
CA TYR A 441 -17.78 -2.99 -17.77
C TYR A 441 -17.43 -1.97 -16.67
N ASN A 442 -17.29 -0.68 -16.99
CA ASN A 442 -17.05 0.33 -15.97
C ASN A 442 -18.38 0.73 -15.30
N THR A 443 -18.34 1.00 -14.00
CA THR A 443 -19.49 1.54 -13.26
C THR A 443 -19.17 2.93 -12.74
N VAL A 444 -19.97 3.90 -13.17
CA VAL A 444 -19.97 5.25 -12.64
C VAL A 444 -21.24 5.42 -11.81
N TYR A 445 -21.10 5.73 -10.53
CA TYR A 445 -22.24 5.96 -9.65
C TYR A 445 -22.07 7.22 -8.81
N ASN A 446 -23.11 8.06 -8.81
CA ASN A 446 -23.18 9.27 -7.99
C ASN A 446 -22.07 10.30 -8.27
N CYS A 447 -21.50 10.32 -9.48
CA CYS A 447 -20.47 11.29 -9.89
C CYS A 447 -21.09 12.53 -10.55
N ASP A 448 -20.41 13.68 -10.51
CA ASP A 448 -20.87 14.89 -11.21
C ASP A 448 -20.94 14.72 -12.72
N LYS A 449 -19.80 14.37 -13.35
CA LYS A 449 -19.74 14.00 -14.76
C LYS A 449 -19.32 12.55 -14.89
N GLY A 450 -20.00 11.81 -15.77
CA GLY A 450 -19.72 10.39 -15.96
C GLY A 450 -18.63 10.15 -16.99
N ILE A 451 -19.00 9.73 -18.20
CA ILE A 451 -18.04 9.45 -19.27
C ILE A 451 -18.17 10.48 -20.38
N ARG A 452 -17.02 11.02 -20.83
CA ARG A 452 -16.94 11.93 -21.98
C ARG A 452 -16.11 11.30 -23.09
N LEU A 453 -16.73 11.10 -24.26
CA LEU A 453 -16.07 10.74 -25.51
C LEU A 453 -15.87 12.02 -26.34
N GLY A 454 -14.61 12.43 -26.50
CA GLY A 454 -14.26 13.67 -27.21
C GLY A 454 -14.09 14.84 -26.25
N ALA A 455 -13.03 14.82 -25.46
CA ALA A 455 -12.70 15.90 -24.54
C ALA A 455 -11.57 16.81 -25.06
N SER A 456 -11.60 18.06 -24.59
CA SER A 456 -10.50 19.03 -24.73
C SER A 456 -10.07 19.37 -26.16
N ARG A 457 -10.97 19.28 -27.16
CA ARG A 457 -10.69 19.75 -28.53
C ARG A 457 -10.11 21.17 -28.52
N ASN A 458 -9.01 21.39 -29.22
CA ASN A 458 -8.33 22.68 -29.25
C ASN A 458 -7.77 22.98 -30.65
N THR A 459 -8.41 23.93 -31.36
CA THR A 459 -7.99 24.41 -32.69
C THR A 459 -6.94 25.51 -32.62
N GLY A 460 -6.73 26.12 -31.45
CA GLY A 460 -5.84 27.27 -31.27
C GLY A 460 -4.41 26.91 -30.87
N GLN A 461 -4.12 25.62 -30.65
CA GLN A 461 -2.77 25.14 -30.39
C GLN A 461 -2.12 24.57 -31.65
N THR A 462 -0.78 24.47 -31.66
CA THR A 462 0.00 23.94 -32.79
C THR A 462 0.81 22.72 -32.35
N PRO A 463 0.65 21.56 -33.00
CA PRO A 463 -0.37 21.25 -34.01
C PRO A 463 -1.78 21.22 -33.38
N PRO A 464 -2.85 21.44 -34.17
CA PRO A 464 -4.22 21.40 -33.66
C PRO A 464 -4.55 20.06 -33.01
N LYS A 465 -5.30 20.08 -31.90
CA LYS A 465 -5.88 18.88 -31.27
C LYS A 465 -7.34 18.74 -31.66
N THR A 466 -7.51 18.17 -32.84
CA THR A 466 -8.75 18.13 -33.62
C THR A 466 -9.12 16.72 -34.06
N LEU A 467 -8.26 15.72 -33.88
CA LEU A 467 -8.54 14.34 -34.27
C LEU A 467 -9.45 13.65 -33.23
N PRO A 468 -10.67 13.23 -33.59
CA PRO A 468 -11.63 12.67 -32.64
C PRO A 468 -11.23 11.25 -32.19
N PRO A 469 -11.61 10.83 -30.97
CA PRO A 469 -11.33 9.49 -30.48
C PRO A 469 -12.23 8.41 -31.11
N GLY A 470 -11.77 7.16 -31.13
CA GLY A 470 -12.55 5.99 -31.60
C GLY A 470 -12.24 4.68 -30.87
N GLY A 471 -13.14 3.69 -31.01
CA GLY A 471 -12.97 2.36 -30.41
C GLY A 471 -14.27 1.56 -30.16
N VAL A 472 -14.29 0.81 -29.06
CA VAL A 472 -15.40 -0.03 -28.60
C VAL A 472 -15.86 0.43 -27.22
N PHE A 473 -17.15 0.71 -27.07
CA PHE A 473 -17.78 1.14 -25.83
C PHE A 473 -18.92 0.20 -25.47
N LYS A 474 -18.72 -0.71 -24.51
CA LYS A 474 -19.72 -1.75 -24.23
C LYS A 474 -19.90 -2.10 -22.76
N ASN A 475 -21.10 -2.53 -22.38
CA ASN A 475 -21.41 -3.00 -21.04
C ASN A 475 -21.06 -2.00 -19.91
N ASN A 476 -20.98 -0.69 -20.18
CA ASN A 476 -20.76 0.30 -19.13
C ASN A 476 -22.08 0.67 -18.44
N LEU A 477 -22.03 0.89 -17.12
CA LEU A 477 -23.15 1.35 -16.32
C LEU A 477 -22.85 2.75 -15.79
N ILE A 478 -23.63 3.74 -16.20
CA ILE A 478 -23.47 5.13 -15.78
C ILE A 478 -24.75 5.58 -15.09
N VAL A 479 -24.69 5.77 -13.78
CA VAL A 479 -25.83 6.19 -12.94
C VAL A 479 -25.41 7.43 -12.14
N SER A 480 -25.55 8.61 -12.75
CA SER A 480 -25.04 9.87 -12.21
C SER A 480 -26.09 10.99 -12.27
N SER A 481 -26.98 11.04 -11.29
CA SER A 481 -28.04 12.06 -11.18
C SER A 481 -27.76 13.16 -10.15
N ALA A 482 -26.80 12.96 -9.24
CA ALA A 482 -26.50 13.90 -8.15
C ALA A 482 -25.68 15.12 -8.59
N GLY A 483 -25.06 15.05 -9.77
CA GLY A 483 -24.26 16.10 -10.36
C GLY A 483 -25.04 17.26 -10.99
N SER A 484 -24.33 18.37 -11.17
CA SER A 484 -24.66 19.43 -12.12
C SER A 484 -24.34 19.03 -13.57
N GLY A 485 -23.33 18.18 -13.77
CA GLY A 485 -22.84 17.72 -15.06
C GLY A 485 -23.68 16.63 -15.74
N ASN A 486 -23.24 16.23 -16.94
CA ASN A 486 -23.84 15.13 -17.68
C ASN A 486 -23.18 13.79 -17.29
N SER A 487 -24.02 12.77 -17.10
CA SER A 487 -23.63 11.36 -17.00
C SER A 487 -22.89 10.89 -18.26
N MET A 488 -23.37 11.27 -19.44
CA MET A 488 -22.73 10.94 -20.72
C MET A 488 -22.61 12.18 -21.61
N GLU A 489 -21.41 12.37 -22.18
CA GLU A 489 -21.12 13.37 -23.20
C GLU A 489 -20.44 12.69 -24.40
N ILE A 490 -21.01 12.87 -25.59
CA ILE A 490 -20.44 12.36 -26.85
C ILE A 490 -20.47 13.48 -27.88
N GLU A 491 -19.31 13.81 -28.42
CA GLU A 491 -19.20 14.83 -29.48
C GLU A 491 -19.79 14.32 -30.80
N GLY A 492 -20.45 15.21 -31.56
CA GLY A 492 -21.28 14.74 -32.68
C GLY A 492 -20.54 14.14 -33.85
N GLU A 493 -19.30 14.55 -34.09
CA GLU A 493 -18.47 13.92 -35.13
C GLU A 493 -18.12 12.46 -34.82
N ILE A 494 -18.10 12.07 -33.54
CA ILE A 494 -17.89 10.69 -33.11
C ILE A 494 -19.09 9.84 -33.53
N ILE A 495 -20.31 10.38 -33.35
CA ILE A 495 -21.56 9.71 -33.71
C ILE A 495 -21.70 9.67 -35.24
N THR A 496 -21.57 10.80 -35.92
CA THR A 496 -21.76 10.86 -37.38
C THR A 496 -20.68 10.11 -38.15
N GLY A 497 -19.47 10.02 -37.59
CA GLY A 497 -18.36 9.25 -38.14
C GLY A 497 -18.38 7.75 -37.79
N ASN A 498 -19.32 7.28 -36.96
CA ASN A 498 -19.34 5.92 -36.42
C ASN A 498 -18.00 5.49 -35.81
N LEU A 499 -17.33 6.39 -35.08
CA LEU A 499 -15.98 6.17 -34.57
C LEU A 499 -15.94 5.21 -33.37
N PHE A 500 -17.09 5.01 -32.71
CA PHE A 500 -17.26 4.00 -31.68
C PHE A 500 -18.35 3.00 -32.05
N SER A 501 -18.10 1.72 -31.72
CA SER A 501 -19.17 0.72 -31.62
C SER A 501 -19.73 0.70 -30.20
N TYR A 502 -21.05 0.56 -30.09
CA TYR A 502 -21.77 0.60 -28.81
C TYR A 502 -22.56 -0.70 -28.60
N THR A 503 -22.49 -1.29 -27.41
CA THR A 503 -23.24 -2.52 -27.08
C THR A 503 -23.58 -2.59 -25.59
N ASP A 504 -24.84 -2.83 -25.25
CA ASP A 504 -25.31 -3.11 -23.88
C ASP A 504 -24.87 -2.09 -22.81
N ASN A 505 -24.76 -0.81 -23.15
CA ASN A 505 -24.48 0.23 -22.16
C ASN A 505 -25.79 0.76 -21.57
N VAL A 506 -25.78 1.06 -20.27
CA VAL A 506 -26.91 1.64 -19.56
C VAL A 506 -26.51 2.99 -18.99
N VAL A 507 -27.32 4.00 -19.27
CA VAL A 507 -27.14 5.37 -18.79
C VAL A 507 -28.41 5.83 -18.07
N ALA A 508 -28.27 6.30 -16.84
CA ALA A 508 -29.32 6.93 -16.05
C ALA A 508 -28.80 8.20 -15.39
N GLY A 509 -29.54 9.30 -15.56
CA GLY A 509 -29.14 10.63 -15.12
C GLY A 509 -29.29 11.70 -16.21
N LYS A 510 -28.59 12.82 -16.06
CA LYS A 510 -28.57 13.90 -17.05
C LYS A 510 -27.63 13.51 -18.20
N ASN A 511 -27.99 13.77 -19.45
CA ASN A 511 -27.11 13.47 -20.59
C ASN A 511 -27.10 14.61 -21.60
N LYS A 512 -25.96 14.80 -22.26
CA LYS A 512 -25.82 15.70 -23.41
C LYS A 512 -25.22 14.92 -24.57
N ILE A 513 -26.06 14.65 -25.57
CA ILE A 513 -25.68 13.90 -26.77
C ILE A 513 -26.00 14.78 -27.97
N VAL A 514 -25.04 14.91 -28.89
CA VAL A 514 -25.17 15.79 -30.06
C VAL A 514 -24.88 14.96 -31.32
N PRO A 515 -25.78 14.83 -32.30
CA PRO A 515 -27.20 15.17 -32.22
C PRO A 515 -27.90 14.38 -31.11
N ALA A 516 -29.08 14.82 -30.66
CA ALA A 516 -29.81 14.27 -29.52
C ALA A 516 -30.35 12.83 -29.71
N ILE A 517 -29.76 12.05 -30.60
CA ILE A 517 -30.08 10.66 -30.87
C ILE A 517 -29.01 9.79 -30.20
N LEU A 518 -29.45 8.92 -29.29
CA LEU A 518 -28.60 7.89 -28.71
C LEU A 518 -28.18 6.87 -29.78
N PRO A 519 -26.88 6.62 -29.96
CA PRO A 519 -26.40 5.48 -30.74
C PRO A 519 -27.05 4.15 -30.29
N SER A 520 -27.34 3.27 -31.25
CA SER A 520 -27.77 1.90 -30.95
C SER A 520 -26.75 1.22 -30.03
N GLY A 521 -27.20 0.57 -28.94
CA GLY A 521 -26.31 -0.01 -27.92
C GLY A 521 -26.02 0.92 -26.73
N LEU A 522 -26.56 2.15 -26.73
CA LEU A 522 -26.72 2.98 -25.53
C LEU A 522 -28.19 3.04 -25.13
N GLN A 523 -28.53 2.41 -24.00
CA GLN A 523 -29.86 2.48 -23.42
C GLN A 523 -29.94 3.61 -22.40
N TYR A 524 -30.89 4.54 -22.58
CA TYR A 524 -31.25 5.49 -21.54
C TYR A 524 -32.38 4.96 -20.67
N ILE A 525 -32.15 4.94 -19.36
CA ILE A 525 -33.14 4.58 -18.35
C ILE A 525 -33.32 5.78 -17.43
N THR A 526 -34.56 6.23 -17.22
CA THR A 526 -34.87 7.45 -16.44
C THR A 526 -34.28 7.41 -15.04
N SER A 527 -34.33 6.25 -14.39
CA SER A 527 -33.75 6.02 -13.08
C SER A 527 -33.36 4.55 -12.92
N VAL A 528 -32.22 4.31 -12.29
CA VAL A 528 -31.76 2.96 -11.92
C VAL A 528 -31.56 2.96 -10.41
N ALA A 529 -32.34 2.14 -9.70
CA ALA A 529 -32.18 1.98 -8.26
C ALA A 529 -30.93 1.14 -7.97
N MET A 530 -30.01 1.71 -7.18
CA MET A 530 -28.72 1.12 -6.85
C MET A 530 -28.68 0.73 -5.36
N LYS A 531 -28.07 -0.41 -5.04
CA LYS A 531 -27.88 -0.89 -3.67
C LYS A 531 -26.44 -1.37 -3.47
N ALA A 532 -25.81 -0.99 -2.36
CA ALA A 532 -24.51 -1.51 -1.97
C ALA A 532 -24.59 -3.01 -1.66
N ASP A 533 -23.62 -3.78 -2.14
CA ASP A 533 -23.42 -5.16 -1.77
C ASP A 533 -22.62 -5.31 -0.46
N GLY A 534 -22.28 -6.55 -0.08
CA GLY A 534 -21.47 -6.81 1.12
C GLY A 534 -20.03 -6.27 1.07
N THR A 535 -19.58 -5.78 -0.09
CA THR A 535 -18.26 -5.17 -0.28
C THR A 535 -18.31 -3.64 -0.33
N GLY A 536 -19.51 -3.05 -0.20
CA GLY A 536 -19.73 -1.61 -0.30
C GLY A 536 -19.86 -1.08 -1.73
N ILE A 537 -19.92 -1.95 -2.74
CA ILE A 537 -20.05 -1.59 -4.14
C ILE A 537 -21.52 -1.50 -4.51
N TYR A 538 -21.94 -0.36 -5.06
CA TYR A 538 -23.33 -0.17 -5.50
C TYR A 538 -23.59 -0.87 -6.83
N ARG A 539 -24.65 -1.67 -6.88
CA ARG A 539 -25.12 -2.38 -8.07
C ARG A 539 -26.60 -2.12 -8.36
N PRO A 540 -27.04 -2.28 -9.61
CA PRO A 540 -28.46 -2.23 -9.94
C PRO A 540 -29.24 -3.25 -9.13
N THR A 541 -30.39 -2.83 -8.63
CA THR A 541 -31.36 -3.74 -8.00
C THR A 541 -32.14 -4.56 -9.02
N ASP A 542 -32.26 -4.06 -10.26
CA ASP A 542 -32.80 -4.80 -11.39
C ASP A 542 -31.75 -5.78 -11.94
N SER A 543 -32.02 -7.08 -11.76
CA SER A 543 -31.13 -8.15 -12.21
C SER A 543 -30.99 -8.26 -13.73
N ASN A 544 -31.84 -7.59 -14.52
CA ASN A 544 -31.74 -7.57 -15.98
C ASN A 544 -30.62 -6.63 -16.46
N ILE A 545 -30.22 -5.65 -15.65
CA ILE A 545 -29.10 -4.77 -15.97
C ILE A 545 -27.80 -5.53 -15.70
N LYS A 546 -27.16 -6.01 -16.78
CA LYS A 546 -25.87 -6.73 -16.72
C LYS A 546 -24.65 -5.83 -16.91
N SER A 547 -24.86 -4.58 -17.31
CA SER A 547 -23.82 -3.57 -17.51
C SER A 547 -23.17 -3.17 -16.18
N GLY A 548 -21.92 -2.74 -16.25
CA GLY A 548 -21.12 -2.31 -15.11
C GLY A 548 -20.12 -3.36 -14.65
N VAL A 549 -19.51 -3.07 -13.50
CA VAL A 549 -18.45 -3.88 -12.92
C VAL A 549 -18.91 -5.31 -12.65
N GLN A 550 -18.12 -6.25 -13.12
CA GLN A 550 -18.33 -7.68 -12.95
C GLN A 550 -17.75 -8.11 -11.60
N GLN A 551 -18.52 -8.86 -10.82
CA GLN A 551 -18.06 -9.44 -9.57
C GLN A 551 -16.98 -10.48 -9.85
N THR A 552 -15.81 -10.30 -9.25
CA THR A 552 -14.81 -11.36 -9.06
C THR A 552 -14.62 -11.58 -7.57
N ALA A 553 -13.99 -12.69 -7.16
CA ALA A 553 -13.86 -13.06 -5.74
C ALA A 553 -13.23 -11.96 -4.86
N ASN A 554 -12.43 -11.06 -5.44
CA ASN A 554 -11.67 -10.04 -4.73
C ASN A 554 -11.93 -8.60 -5.22
N PHE A 555 -13.03 -8.35 -5.95
CA PHE A 555 -13.34 -6.99 -6.42
C PHE A 555 -13.92 -6.15 -5.27
N LYS A 556 -13.04 -5.48 -4.51
CA LYS A 556 -13.37 -4.52 -3.44
C LYS A 556 -12.29 -3.44 -3.33
N PRO A 557 -12.63 -2.22 -2.86
CA PRO A 557 -11.64 -1.22 -2.53
C PRO A 557 -10.65 -1.74 -1.48
N LEU A 558 -9.39 -1.33 -1.59
CA LEU A 558 -8.35 -1.70 -0.65
C LEU A 558 -8.40 -0.78 0.58
N ASN A 559 -8.26 -1.39 1.76
CA ASN A 559 -8.02 -0.66 2.99
C ASN A 559 -6.50 -0.52 3.21
N ILE A 560 -6.07 0.64 3.69
CA ILE A 560 -4.65 0.92 3.95
C ILE A 560 -4.07 -0.13 4.91
N VAL A 561 -4.80 -0.47 5.97
CA VAL A 561 -4.34 -1.44 6.99
C VAL A 561 -4.16 -2.87 6.44
N ASP A 562 -4.72 -3.18 5.27
CA ASP A 562 -4.60 -4.49 4.62
C ASP A 562 -3.33 -4.60 3.75
N ILE A 563 -2.72 -3.47 3.37
CA ILE A 563 -1.60 -3.45 2.41
C ILE A 563 -0.28 -2.96 3.00
N VAL A 564 -0.32 -2.18 4.08
CA VAL A 564 0.89 -1.65 4.73
C VAL A 564 1.64 -2.75 5.49
N PRO A 565 2.97 -2.64 5.64
CA PRO A 565 3.72 -3.62 6.40
C PRO A 565 3.30 -3.62 7.88
N GLU A 566 3.34 -4.79 8.51
CA GLU A 566 2.82 -5.02 9.87
C GLU A 566 3.34 -4.02 10.90
N TRP A 567 4.62 -3.63 10.81
CA TRP A 567 5.20 -2.65 11.74
C TRP A 567 4.58 -1.26 11.58
N VAL A 568 4.13 -0.88 10.37
CA VAL A 568 3.38 0.37 10.15
C VAL A 568 1.95 0.23 10.63
N LYS A 569 1.31 -0.94 10.43
CA LYS A 569 -0.02 -1.20 10.98
C LYS A 569 -0.05 -1.01 12.50
N LEU A 570 0.93 -1.55 13.21
CA LEU A 570 1.10 -1.33 14.65
C LEU A 570 1.23 0.16 15.01
N LYS A 571 1.91 0.95 14.16
CA LYS A 571 2.01 2.41 14.33
C LYS A 571 0.66 3.11 14.14
N ILE A 572 -0.09 2.75 13.11
CA ILE A 572 -1.46 3.25 12.86
C ILE A 572 -2.37 2.91 14.04
N ASP A 573 -2.39 1.65 14.47
CA ASP A 573 -3.25 1.15 15.56
C ASP A 573 -2.91 1.80 16.92
N SER A 574 -1.64 2.19 17.12
CA SER A 574 -1.20 2.94 18.30
C SER A 574 -1.56 4.43 18.27
N GLY A 575 -2.09 4.93 17.15
CA GLY A 575 -2.40 6.35 16.97
C GLY A 575 -1.15 7.22 16.74
N ASP A 576 -0.05 6.65 16.26
CA ASP A 576 1.15 7.41 15.90
C ASP A 576 0.79 8.42 14.80
N ARG A 577 0.87 9.72 15.10
CA ARG A 577 0.44 10.80 14.20
C ARG A 577 1.27 10.90 12.91
N GLU A 578 2.46 10.30 12.89
CA GLU A 578 3.26 10.25 11.67
C GLU A 578 2.65 9.27 10.65
N PHE A 579 1.99 8.22 11.14
CA PHE A 579 1.39 7.16 10.32
C PHE A 579 -0.13 7.23 10.24
N SER A 580 -0.78 7.93 11.17
CA SER A 580 -2.25 8.06 11.27
C SER A 580 -2.72 9.52 11.12
N GLY A 581 -3.96 9.70 10.65
CA GLY A 581 -4.65 11.01 10.57
C GLY A 581 -4.09 11.98 9.53
N GLU A 582 -4.81 13.05 9.20
CA GLU A 582 -4.34 14.03 8.21
C GLU A 582 -3.11 14.82 8.75
N PRO A 583 -1.99 14.91 8.00
CA PRO A 583 -0.78 15.58 8.44
C PRO A 583 -0.82 17.12 8.31
N TRP A 584 -1.83 17.68 7.61
CA TRP A 584 -2.01 19.12 7.40
C TRP A 584 -3.48 19.52 7.38
#